data_AF-A0AA36N4D5-F1
#
_entry.id   AF-A0AA36N4D5-F1
#
_cell.length_a   1.000
_cell.length_b   1.000
_cell.length_c   1.000
_cell.angle_alpha   90.00
_cell.angle_beta   90.00
_cell.angle_gamma   90.00
#
_symmetry.space_group_name_H-M   'P 1'
#
loop_
_entity.id
_entity.type
_entity.pdbx_description
1 polymer ?
#
loop_
_entity_poly.entity_id
_entity_poly.type
_entity_poly.pdbx_seq_one_letter_code
_entity_poly.pdbx_strand_id
1 'polypeptide(L)'
;MGPWRVVGGAEKGGILVRRGAGLESEVLSERLSCGALVQELSRQNSRLQFRLLQGHGPSRGWVSVRVKDTALLVEESHEATEPKTKEECCFRAAHFTFKDLRGSKQQTSAWNTMERALFFQSQGKWDPSVLQALRRAPVARGRLRVSVVTPTSQRRAGFHQQLWTCFAAQTWEEKELVVIETGKASKPSKFLSNLAHAHANVVHVSLDEDFSIGCKRNLGIYLASGDVVVNFDDDDVYGPSYIETMVSELESRKLAALTLSAWYDFDLRLRRCGYVEPEVMHELDLCRNPSKAPLSASAELWALRADAVDSAVYGYGFSYVYLRAAALQHPFPDRNMCEDIAFMRELRSREKVGLKRDTEGICLHIMHGGNTADSMLHRVVQADELAKLEVAKLRSQLTFLEVQPDLSQAKEKRGRFFVRAGTSAMMRAFQAAIEDEVRFAARCVDKGISLRELDESGSIW
;
A
#
# COMPACT_ATOMS: atom_id res chain seq x y z
N MET A 1 -15.71 -35.40 -20.53
CA MET A 1 -15.11 -35.78 -19.23
C MET A 1 -14.24 -34.63 -18.79
N GLY A 2 -14.34 -34.22 -17.51
CA GLY A 2 -13.50 -33.16 -16.96
C GLY A 2 -12.01 -33.56 -16.91
N PRO A 3 -11.10 -32.59 -16.78
CA PRO A 3 -9.68 -32.90 -16.58
C PRO A 3 -9.47 -33.58 -15.23
N TRP A 4 -8.43 -34.40 -15.14
CA TRP A 4 -7.96 -35.01 -13.91
C TRP A 4 -6.81 -34.20 -13.34
N ARG A 5 -6.81 -33.98 -12.03
CA ARG A 5 -5.70 -33.35 -11.32
C ARG A 5 -4.86 -34.42 -10.63
N VAL A 6 -3.55 -34.35 -10.80
CA VAL A 6 -2.60 -35.17 -10.05
C VAL A 6 -2.53 -34.63 -8.63
N VAL A 7 -2.87 -35.45 -7.64
CA VAL A 7 -2.84 -35.07 -6.21
C VAL A 7 -1.83 -35.88 -5.40
N GLY A 8 -1.24 -36.91 -6.02
CA GLY A 8 -0.30 -37.81 -5.36
C GLY A 8 1.17 -37.55 -5.71
N GLY A 9 2.08 -38.09 -4.91
CA GLY A 9 3.51 -38.13 -5.22
C GLY A 9 4.29 -36.82 -5.00
N ALA A 10 3.73 -35.84 -4.30
CA ALA A 10 4.36 -34.54 -4.04
C ALA A 10 5.80 -34.66 -3.48
N GLU A 11 6.00 -35.46 -2.42
CA GLU A 11 7.32 -35.72 -1.81
C GLU A 11 8.33 -36.41 -2.73
N LYS A 12 7.86 -37.01 -3.84
CA LYS A 12 8.69 -37.75 -4.81
C LYS A 12 8.79 -37.03 -6.16
N GLY A 13 8.40 -35.76 -6.21
CA GLY A 13 8.42 -34.94 -7.42
C GLY A 13 7.33 -35.30 -8.45
N GLY A 14 6.29 -36.03 -8.06
CA GLY A 14 5.19 -36.46 -8.92
C GLY A 14 4.98 -37.98 -8.99
N ILE A 15 3.98 -38.38 -9.75
CA ILE A 15 3.61 -39.79 -9.93
C ILE A 15 4.38 -40.44 -11.08
N LEU A 16 4.63 -41.74 -10.95
CA LEU A 16 5.32 -42.52 -11.96
C LEU A 16 4.47 -42.64 -13.22
N VAL A 17 5.06 -42.28 -14.36
CA VAL A 17 4.45 -42.48 -15.68
C VAL A 17 5.07 -43.71 -16.31
N ARG A 18 4.25 -44.59 -16.86
CA ARG A 18 4.68 -45.78 -17.60
C ARG A 18 4.27 -45.68 -19.06
N ARG A 19 5.06 -46.32 -19.93
CA ARG A 19 4.78 -46.36 -21.37
C ARG A 19 3.48 -47.10 -21.71
N GLY A 20 3.11 -48.11 -20.91
CA GLY A 20 1.93 -48.95 -21.07
C GLY A 20 1.12 -49.16 -19.78
N ALA A 21 -0.06 -49.76 -19.93
CA ALA A 21 -1.06 -49.93 -18.86
C ALA A 21 -0.61 -50.90 -17.75
N GLY A 22 0.30 -51.84 -18.03
CA GLY A 22 0.81 -52.80 -17.05
C GLY A 22 1.67 -52.16 -15.95
N LEU A 23 1.72 -52.76 -14.76
CA LEU A 23 2.63 -52.34 -13.69
C LEU A 23 4.08 -52.73 -13.95
N GLU A 24 4.33 -53.68 -14.85
CA GLU A 24 5.67 -54.08 -15.31
C GLU A 24 6.14 -53.30 -16.55
N SER A 25 5.31 -52.40 -17.08
CA SER A 25 5.70 -51.58 -18.23
C SER A 25 6.85 -50.63 -17.89
N GLU A 26 7.73 -50.37 -18.86
CA GLU A 26 8.80 -49.37 -18.78
C GLU A 26 8.32 -48.07 -18.11
N VAL A 27 9.06 -47.65 -17.09
CA VAL A 27 8.88 -46.38 -16.38
C VAL A 27 9.59 -45.30 -17.18
N LEU A 28 8.89 -44.20 -17.49
CA LEU A 28 9.51 -43.05 -18.15
C LEU A 28 10.44 -42.32 -17.16
N SER A 29 11.50 -41.70 -17.69
CA SER A 29 12.50 -40.97 -16.90
C SER A 29 11.89 -39.79 -16.13
N GLU A 30 10.85 -39.17 -16.66
CA GLU A 30 10.16 -38.04 -16.06
C GLU A 30 8.86 -38.47 -15.36
N ARG A 31 8.63 -37.88 -14.19
CA ARG A 31 7.39 -38.04 -13.42
C ARG A 31 6.37 -36.99 -13.84
N LEU A 32 5.10 -37.31 -13.66
CA LEU A 32 4.02 -36.36 -13.83
C LEU A 32 3.83 -35.59 -12.52
N SER A 33 4.09 -34.29 -12.53
CA SER A 33 4.16 -33.47 -11.32
C SER A 33 2.83 -33.43 -10.56
N CYS A 34 2.90 -33.35 -9.22
CA CYS A 34 1.71 -33.04 -8.41
C CYS A 34 1.12 -31.68 -8.84
N GLY A 35 -0.21 -31.58 -8.89
CA GLY A 35 -0.94 -30.43 -9.41
C GLY A 35 -1.11 -30.39 -10.93
N ALA A 36 -0.45 -31.27 -11.69
CA ALA A 36 -0.63 -31.33 -13.14
C ALA A 36 -2.08 -31.67 -13.51
N LEU A 37 -2.62 -30.98 -14.52
CA LEU A 37 -3.90 -31.28 -15.12
C LEU A 37 -3.70 -32.15 -16.36
N VAL A 38 -4.45 -33.23 -16.43
CA VAL A 38 -4.35 -34.18 -17.54
C VAL A 38 -5.73 -34.57 -18.06
N GLN A 39 -5.81 -34.77 -19.37
CA GLN A 39 -6.99 -35.26 -20.03
C GLN A 39 -6.96 -36.79 -20.07
N GLU A 40 -8.05 -37.44 -19.68
CA GLU A 40 -8.22 -38.88 -19.87
C GLU A 40 -8.35 -39.21 -21.36
N LEU A 41 -7.54 -40.13 -21.84
CA LEU A 41 -7.63 -40.69 -23.20
C LEU A 41 -8.27 -42.08 -23.18
N SER A 42 -7.90 -42.91 -22.21
CA SER A 42 -8.50 -44.23 -21.97
C SER A 42 -8.24 -44.66 -20.53
N ARG A 43 -9.07 -45.57 -20.01
CA ARG A 43 -8.94 -46.10 -18.64
C ARG A 43 -9.12 -47.61 -18.61
N GLN A 44 -8.21 -48.29 -17.94
CA GLN A 44 -8.22 -49.73 -17.71
C GLN A 44 -8.11 -49.97 -16.20
N ASN A 45 -9.22 -50.33 -15.56
CA ASN A 45 -9.31 -50.47 -14.10
C ASN A 45 -8.78 -49.21 -13.39
N SER A 46 -7.78 -49.35 -12.51
CA SER A 46 -7.14 -48.23 -11.80
C SER A 46 -6.01 -47.56 -12.58
N ARG A 47 -5.86 -47.82 -13.89
CA ARG A 47 -4.84 -47.23 -14.75
C ARG A 47 -5.47 -46.29 -15.77
N LEU A 48 -4.94 -45.08 -15.84
CA LEU A 48 -5.43 -44.02 -16.71
C LEU A 48 -4.36 -43.62 -17.70
N GLN A 49 -4.70 -43.69 -18.99
CA GLN A 49 -3.91 -43.13 -20.06
C GLN A 49 -4.26 -41.66 -20.19
N PHE A 50 -3.23 -40.80 -20.21
CA PHE A 50 -3.45 -39.37 -20.20
C PHE A 50 -2.74 -38.62 -21.32
N ARG A 51 -3.19 -37.39 -21.54
CA ARG A 51 -2.44 -36.32 -22.21
C ARG A 51 -2.30 -35.14 -21.23
N LEU A 52 -1.10 -34.59 -21.08
CA LEU A 52 -0.85 -33.43 -20.23
C LEU A 52 -1.53 -32.18 -20.82
N LEU A 53 -2.26 -31.44 -19.97
CA LEU A 53 -2.88 -30.16 -20.30
C LEU A 53 -2.13 -28.98 -19.66
N GLN A 54 -1.74 -29.12 -18.39
CA GLN A 54 -1.05 -28.10 -17.61
C GLN A 54 -0.16 -28.75 -16.54
N GLY A 55 1.02 -28.20 -16.26
CA GLY A 55 1.99 -28.76 -15.29
C GLY A 55 3.25 -29.31 -15.97
N HIS A 56 4.05 -30.08 -15.22
CA HIS A 56 5.33 -30.63 -15.69
C HIS A 56 5.31 -32.16 -15.75
N GLY A 57 5.98 -32.73 -16.75
CA GLY A 57 6.13 -34.18 -16.95
C GLY A 57 5.87 -34.61 -18.39
N PRO A 58 5.83 -35.92 -18.66
CA PRO A 58 5.61 -36.45 -20.00
C PRO A 58 4.28 -35.97 -20.59
N SER A 59 4.30 -35.59 -21.87
CA SER A 59 3.09 -35.11 -22.56
C SER A 59 1.99 -36.18 -22.67
N ARG A 60 2.35 -37.46 -22.58
CA ARG A 60 1.43 -38.62 -22.54
C ARG A 60 2.04 -39.78 -21.75
N GLY A 61 1.18 -40.65 -21.25
CA GLY A 61 1.60 -41.93 -20.67
C GLY A 61 0.48 -42.59 -19.87
N TRP A 62 0.85 -43.61 -19.08
CA TRP A 62 -0.06 -44.32 -18.20
C TRP A 62 0.32 -44.09 -16.74
N VAL A 63 -0.68 -43.73 -15.94
CA VAL A 63 -0.56 -43.50 -14.50
C VAL A 63 -1.58 -44.34 -13.74
N SER A 64 -1.34 -44.57 -12.46
CA SER A 64 -2.34 -45.17 -11.58
C SER A 64 -3.23 -44.07 -11.01
N VAL A 65 -4.56 -44.25 -11.05
CA VAL A 65 -5.54 -43.32 -10.46
C VAL A 65 -5.48 -43.39 -8.93
N ARG A 66 -5.16 -44.56 -8.37
CA ARG A 66 -5.05 -44.82 -6.94
C ARG A 66 -4.00 -45.89 -6.68
N VAL A 67 -3.34 -45.82 -5.52
CA VAL A 67 -2.50 -46.91 -4.99
C VAL A 67 -2.93 -47.17 -3.54
N LYS A 68 -3.37 -48.40 -3.23
CA LYS A 68 -4.05 -48.75 -1.98
C LYS A 68 -5.24 -47.79 -1.73
N ASP A 69 -5.28 -47.10 -0.60
CA ASP A 69 -6.33 -46.14 -0.26
C ASP A 69 -6.00 -44.69 -0.67
N THR A 70 -4.81 -44.45 -1.24
CA THR A 70 -4.35 -43.10 -1.60
C THR A 70 -4.66 -42.79 -3.06
N ALA A 71 -5.53 -41.81 -3.30
CA ALA A 71 -5.80 -41.28 -4.64
C ALA A 71 -4.55 -40.57 -5.18
N LEU A 72 -4.21 -40.85 -6.44
CA LEU A 72 -3.12 -40.19 -7.16
C LEU A 72 -3.65 -39.21 -8.20
N LEU A 73 -4.85 -39.46 -8.74
CA LEU A 73 -5.60 -38.52 -9.56
C LEU A 73 -7.03 -38.38 -9.05
N VAL A 74 -7.59 -37.19 -9.18
CA VAL A 74 -8.99 -36.87 -8.88
C VAL A 74 -9.60 -36.16 -10.08
N GLU A 75 -10.82 -36.52 -10.46
CA GLU A 75 -11.58 -35.78 -11.48
C GLU A 75 -11.89 -34.38 -10.93
N GLU A 76 -11.58 -33.32 -11.68
CA GLU A 76 -12.13 -32.01 -11.35
C GLU A 76 -13.60 -31.95 -11.79
N SER A 77 -14.50 -32.08 -10.81
CA SER A 77 -15.88 -31.61 -10.95
C SER A 77 -15.95 -30.12 -10.62
N HIS A 78 -16.69 -29.36 -11.42
CA HIS A 78 -17.04 -27.95 -11.17
C HIS A 78 -17.89 -27.80 -9.91
N GLU A 79 -17.29 -27.96 -8.74
CA GLU A 79 -17.87 -27.55 -7.46
C GLU A 79 -16.72 -27.39 -6.47
N ALA A 80 -16.41 -26.13 -6.19
CA ALA A 80 -15.35 -25.72 -5.29
C ALA A 80 -15.63 -26.27 -3.88
N THR A 81 -14.87 -27.28 -3.49
CA THR A 81 -14.79 -27.75 -2.11
C THR A 81 -13.39 -27.45 -1.58
N GLU A 82 -13.36 -26.73 -0.47
CA GLU A 82 -12.15 -26.25 0.23
C GLU A 82 -11.17 -27.38 0.55
N PRO A 83 -9.84 -27.18 0.43
CA PRO A 83 -8.89 -28.12 0.97
C PRO A 83 -8.68 -27.87 2.47
N LYS A 84 -9.08 -28.86 3.27
CA LYS A 84 -8.50 -29.11 4.58
C LYS A 84 -7.13 -29.76 4.39
N THR A 85 -6.04 -29.05 4.68
CA THR A 85 -4.93 -29.49 5.55
C THR A 85 -3.85 -28.39 5.59
N LYS A 86 -3.30 -28.22 6.79
CA LYS A 86 -2.26 -27.26 7.16
C LYS A 86 -0.93 -27.61 6.49
N GLU A 87 -0.13 -26.56 6.31
CA GLU A 87 1.32 -26.60 6.05
C GLU A 87 1.72 -27.05 4.64
N GLU A 88 1.52 -26.18 3.66
CA GLU A 88 2.58 -25.59 2.80
C GLU A 88 1.91 -24.79 1.66
N CYS A 89 2.39 -23.56 1.42
CA CYS A 89 1.81 -22.49 0.57
C CYS A 89 0.59 -21.72 1.13
N CYS A 90 0.71 -21.14 2.33
CA CYS A 90 -0.17 -20.04 2.76
C CYS A 90 0.64 -18.89 3.37
N PHE A 91 1.07 -17.93 2.55
CA PHE A 91 1.47 -16.60 3.02
C PHE A 91 0.92 -15.55 2.05
N ARG A 92 -0.42 -15.47 1.91
CA ARG A 92 -1.04 -14.45 1.04
C ARG A 92 -2.34 -13.82 1.53
N ALA A 93 -2.84 -14.11 2.71
CA ALA A 93 -3.62 -13.14 3.48
C ALA A 93 -3.37 -13.47 4.94
N ALA A 94 -2.63 -12.62 5.63
CA ALA A 94 -2.31 -12.88 7.01
C ALA A 94 -3.13 -11.93 7.88
N HIS A 95 -4.16 -12.50 8.50
CA HIS A 95 -4.83 -11.85 9.62
C HIS A 95 -3.97 -12.08 10.85
N PHE A 96 -3.42 -11.01 11.41
CA PHE A 96 -2.63 -11.07 12.63
C PHE A 96 -3.43 -10.55 13.79
N THR A 97 -3.54 -11.38 14.82
CA THR A 97 -3.97 -10.92 16.14
C THR A 97 -2.75 -10.48 16.93
N PHE A 98 -2.95 -9.68 17.98
CA PHE A 98 -1.87 -9.34 18.93
C PHE A 98 -1.14 -10.53 19.54
N LYS A 99 -1.81 -11.69 19.61
CA LYS A 99 -1.20 -12.89 20.17
C LYS A 99 -0.18 -13.50 19.21
N ASP A 100 -0.35 -13.28 17.90
CA ASP A 100 0.52 -13.80 16.83
C ASP A 100 1.81 -12.99 16.68
N LEU A 101 1.86 -11.78 17.26
CA LEU A 101 2.95 -10.81 17.10
C LEU A 101 3.89 -10.71 18.32
N ARG A 102 3.81 -11.66 19.27
CA ARG A 102 4.74 -11.70 20.41
C ARG A 102 6.04 -12.44 20.05
N GLY A 103 7.10 -11.66 19.84
CA GLY A 103 8.51 -12.09 19.78
C GLY A 103 9.35 -11.47 20.91
N SER A 104 10.56 -11.97 21.10
CA SER A 104 11.27 -12.11 22.38
C SER A 104 11.56 -10.83 23.20
N LYS A 105 11.65 -10.98 24.53
CA LYS A 105 12.18 -9.97 25.48
C LYS A 105 13.70 -9.70 25.31
N GLN A 106 14.29 -9.96 24.14
CA GLN A 106 15.72 -9.83 23.89
C GLN A 106 16.00 -8.63 22.98
N GLN A 107 16.43 -7.56 23.62
CA GLN A 107 17.07 -6.37 23.05
C GLN A 107 18.29 -6.73 22.17
N THR A 108 18.74 -6.00 21.15
CA THR A 108 18.28 -4.82 20.35
C THR A 108 19.39 -4.39 19.37
N SER A 109 20.63 -4.90 19.49
CA SER A 109 21.78 -4.41 18.71
C SER A 109 21.73 -4.77 17.21
N ALA A 110 21.03 -5.84 16.83
CA ALA A 110 20.93 -6.29 15.44
C ALA A 110 19.88 -5.56 14.61
N TRP A 111 18.92 -4.87 15.25
CA TRP A 111 17.82 -4.23 14.54
C TRP A 111 18.25 -2.94 13.85
N ASN A 112 17.80 -2.77 12.61
CA ASN A 112 17.99 -1.53 11.84
C ASN A 112 17.03 -0.42 12.33
N THR A 113 17.21 0.79 11.80
CA THR A 113 16.41 1.97 12.18
C THR A 113 14.91 1.75 12.02
N MET A 114 14.47 1.15 10.92
CA MET A 114 13.06 0.87 10.65
C MET A 114 12.47 -0.14 11.63
N GLU A 115 13.20 -1.21 11.95
CA GLU A 115 12.75 -2.23 12.90
C GLU A 115 12.57 -1.64 14.30
N ARG A 116 13.52 -0.81 14.75
CA ARG A 116 13.40 -0.09 16.01
C ARG A 116 12.19 0.84 16.00
N ALA A 117 12.00 1.60 14.91
CA ALA A 117 10.84 2.48 14.78
C ALA A 117 9.54 1.69 14.89
N LEU A 118 9.37 0.61 14.13
CA LEU A 118 8.17 -0.24 14.19
C LEU A 118 7.93 -0.84 15.58
N PHE A 119 8.99 -1.28 16.25
CA PHE A 119 8.88 -1.76 17.62
C PHE A 119 8.35 -0.67 18.57
N PHE A 120 8.91 0.55 18.52
CA PHE A 120 8.44 1.65 19.37
C PHE A 120 7.04 2.14 19.00
N GLN A 121 6.74 2.28 17.71
CA GLN A 121 5.43 2.73 17.20
C GLN A 121 4.32 1.73 17.50
N SER A 122 4.66 0.44 17.58
CA SER A 122 3.75 -0.59 18.06
C SER A 122 3.71 -0.71 19.58
N GLN A 123 4.43 0.13 20.33
CA GLN A 123 4.57 0.07 21.80
C GLN A 123 5.10 -1.28 22.29
N GLY A 124 6.04 -1.86 21.54
CA GLY A 124 6.64 -3.16 21.83
C GLY A 124 5.69 -4.35 21.61
N LYS A 125 4.54 -4.13 20.97
CA LYS A 125 3.55 -5.18 20.71
C LYS A 125 3.99 -6.14 19.61
N TRP A 126 4.89 -5.71 18.71
CA TRP A 126 5.31 -6.49 17.55
C TRP A 126 6.82 -6.67 17.49
N ASP A 127 7.27 -7.88 17.20
CA ASP A 127 8.63 -8.15 16.75
C ASP A 127 8.70 -7.96 15.22
N PRO A 128 9.43 -6.96 14.71
CA PRO A 128 9.54 -6.70 13.28
C PRO A 128 10.08 -7.89 12.48
N SER A 129 10.90 -8.75 13.09
CA SER A 129 11.51 -9.89 12.39
C SER A 129 10.49 -10.93 11.94
N VAL A 130 9.36 -11.06 12.66
CA VAL A 130 8.25 -11.95 12.28
C VAL A 130 7.61 -11.49 10.96
N LEU A 131 7.61 -10.18 10.70
CA LEU A 131 7.05 -9.60 9.49
C LEU A 131 7.95 -9.81 8.27
N GLN A 132 9.25 -10.08 8.47
CA GLN A 132 10.19 -10.32 7.38
C GLN A 132 9.78 -11.52 6.51
N ALA A 133 9.17 -12.55 7.11
CA ALA A 133 8.69 -13.73 6.39
C ALA A 133 7.55 -13.44 5.40
N LEU A 134 6.84 -12.31 5.55
CA LEU A 134 5.75 -11.89 4.68
C LEU A 134 6.24 -11.12 3.45
N ARG A 135 7.50 -10.69 3.46
CA ARG A 135 8.10 -9.97 2.36
C ARG A 135 8.22 -10.91 1.16
N ARG A 136 7.77 -10.47 -0.01
CA ARG A 136 8.03 -11.21 -1.25
C ARG A 136 9.54 -11.31 -1.47
N ALA A 137 9.99 -12.46 -1.97
CA ALA A 137 11.40 -12.64 -2.34
C ALA A 137 11.82 -11.56 -3.36
N PRO A 138 13.04 -11.02 -3.27
CA PRO A 138 13.60 -10.18 -4.32
C PRO A 138 13.61 -10.96 -5.65
N VAL A 139 13.28 -10.29 -6.76
CA VAL A 139 13.37 -10.90 -8.10
C VAL A 139 14.76 -10.59 -8.68
N ALA A 140 15.27 -11.48 -9.54
CA ALA A 140 16.55 -11.28 -10.22
C ALA A 140 16.55 -10.00 -11.10
N ARG A 141 17.75 -9.45 -11.32
CA ARG A 141 18.00 -8.09 -11.86
C ARG A 141 17.33 -7.84 -13.22
N GLY A 142 16.63 -6.69 -13.30
CA GLY A 142 15.97 -6.10 -14.47
C GLY A 142 15.66 -4.61 -14.23
N ARG A 143 14.54 -4.10 -14.75
CA ARG A 143 13.98 -2.78 -14.39
C ARG A 143 13.65 -2.72 -12.87
N LEU A 144 13.65 -1.54 -12.27
CA LEU A 144 13.32 -1.38 -10.83
C LEU A 144 11.97 -2.03 -10.50
N ARG A 145 11.91 -2.77 -9.38
CA ARG A 145 10.64 -3.28 -8.88
C ARG A 145 9.94 -2.22 -8.05
N VAL A 146 8.63 -2.08 -8.23
CA VAL A 146 7.81 -1.09 -7.53
C VAL A 146 6.92 -1.75 -6.48
N SER A 147 6.89 -1.21 -5.26
CA SER A 147 5.91 -1.55 -4.23
C SER A 147 4.95 -0.38 -4.03
N VAL A 148 3.69 -0.58 -4.39
CA VAL A 148 2.61 0.34 -4.04
C VAL A 148 2.21 0.07 -2.60
N VAL A 149 2.35 1.06 -1.72
CA VAL A 149 2.02 0.96 -0.29
C VAL A 149 0.75 1.77 0.00
N THR A 150 -0.22 1.11 0.61
CA THR A 150 -1.52 1.73 0.94
C THR A 150 -1.94 1.42 2.37
N PRO A 151 -1.87 2.41 3.27
CA PRO A 151 -2.58 2.39 4.55
C PRO A 151 -4.10 2.43 4.33
N THR A 152 -4.85 1.61 5.07
CA THR A 152 -6.31 1.67 5.05
C THR A 152 -6.91 1.18 6.38
N SER A 153 -8.24 1.11 6.45
CA SER A 153 -9.00 0.52 7.54
C SER A 153 -10.28 -0.11 7.01
N GLN A 154 -10.87 -1.02 7.77
CA GLN A 154 -12.15 -1.64 7.41
C GLN A 154 -13.26 -0.60 7.12
N ARG A 155 -13.24 0.56 7.79
CA ARG A 155 -14.20 1.65 7.59
C ARG A 155 -14.13 2.27 6.19
N ARG A 156 -13.01 2.06 5.50
CA ARG A 156 -12.72 2.53 4.14
C ARG A 156 -12.94 1.45 3.08
N ALA A 157 -13.62 0.34 3.44
CA ALA A 157 -13.88 -0.77 2.53
C ALA A 157 -14.55 -0.38 1.19
N GLY A 158 -15.29 0.74 1.16
CA GLY A 158 -15.87 1.28 -0.08
C GLY A 158 -14.83 1.70 -1.12
N PHE A 159 -13.60 1.99 -0.71
CA PHE A 159 -12.51 2.43 -1.58
C PHE A 159 -11.60 1.29 -2.06
N HIS A 160 -11.67 0.11 -1.45
CA HIS A 160 -10.72 -0.99 -1.75
C HIS A 160 -10.80 -1.47 -3.21
N GLN A 161 -12.00 -1.46 -3.82
CA GLN A 161 -12.16 -1.80 -5.23
C GLN A 161 -11.56 -0.74 -6.16
N GLN A 162 -11.64 0.54 -5.78
CA GLN A 162 -11.02 1.64 -6.52
C GLN A 162 -9.50 1.54 -6.46
N LEU A 163 -8.93 1.28 -5.28
CA LEU A 163 -7.50 1.01 -5.09
C LEU A 163 -7.03 -0.11 -6.04
N TRP A 164 -7.74 -1.24 -6.07
CA TRP A 164 -7.41 -2.34 -6.97
C TRP A 164 -7.52 -1.94 -8.45
N THR A 165 -8.57 -1.21 -8.81
CA THR A 165 -8.76 -0.74 -10.20
C THR A 165 -7.57 0.13 -10.65
N CYS A 166 -7.15 1.07 -9.81
CA CYS A 166 -6.00 1.94 -10.09
C CYS A 166 -4.70 1.13 -10.18
N PHE A 167 -4.46 0.22 -9.22
CA PHE A 167 -3.27 -0.62 -9.20
C PHE A 167 -3.20 -1.55 -10.42
N ALA A 168 -4.28 -2.28 -10.73
CA ALA A 168 -4.30 -3.25 -11.82
C ALA A 168 -4.12 -2.58 -13.20
N ALA A 169 -4.59 -1.33 -13.34
CA ALA A 169 -4.46 -0.57 -14.58
C ALA A 169 -3.05 -0.01 -14.83
N GLN A 170 -2.15 -0.02 -13.84
CA GLN A 170 -0.80 0.54 -14.01
C GLN A 170 -0.04 -0.21 -15.11
N THR A 171 0.64 0.54 -15.98
CA THR A 171 1.43 0.01 -17.09
C THR A 171 2.77 -0.60 -16.67
N TRP A 172 3.26 -0.27 -15.46
CA TRP A 172 4.47 -0.89 -14.90
C TRP A 172 4.27 -2.37 -14.61
N GLU A 173 5.04 -3.26 -15.25
CA GLU A 173 4.85 -4.71 -15.14
C GLU A 173 5.26 -5.24 -13.76
N GLU A 174 6.51 -4.97 -13.35
CA GLU A 174 7.10 -5.49 -12.12
C GLU A 174 6.68 -4.65 -10.90
N LYS A 175 5.42 -4.82 -10.48
CA LYS A 175 4.83 -4.13 -9.34
C LYS A 175 4.13 -5.07 -8.36
N GLU A 176 4.04 -4.61 -7.12
CA GLU A 176 3.27 -5.25 -6.06
C GLU A 176 2.43 -4.26 -5.28
N LEU A 177 1.36 -4.74 -4.68
CA LEU A 177 0.48 -3.96 -3.81
C LEU A 177 0.64 -4.45 -2.37
N VAL A 178 1.03 -3.57 -1.46
CA VAL A 178 1.17 -3.82 -0.03
C VAL A 178 0.12 -3.00 0.71
N VAL A 179 -0.91 -3.67 1.23
CA VAL A 179 -2.03 -3.03 1.91
C VAL A 179 -1.96 -3.31 3.41
N ILE A 180 -1.91 -2.24 4.19
CA ILE A 180 -1.90 -2.29 5.66
C ILE A 180 -3.27 -1.85 6.15
N GLU A 181 -4.11 -2.81 6.53
CA GLU A 181 -5.44 -2.59 7.07
C GLU A 181 -5.40 -2.66 8.60
N THR A 182 -5.88 -1.62 9.28
CA THR A 182 -5.93 -1.57 10.74
C THR A 182 -7.33 -1.21 11.23
N GLY A 183 -7.69 -1.67 12.43
CA GLY A 183 -8.96 -1.29 13.05
C GLY A 183 -9.38 -2.19 14.21
N LYS A 184 -9.90 -1.57 15.28
CA LYS A 184 -10.39 -2.30 16.47
C LYS A 184 -11.55 -3.23 16.11
N ALA A 185 -11.44 -4.50 16.51
CA ALA A 185 -12.48 -5.53 16.36
C ALA A 185 -12.99 -5.71 14.90
N SER A 186 -12.17 -5.33 13.92
CA SER A 186 -12.54 -5.41 12.51
C SER A 186 -12.18 -6.78 11.96
N LYS A 187 -13.19 -7.48 11.40
CA LYS A 187 -12.87 -8.60 10.50
C LYS A 187 -12.14 -8.02 9.29
N PRO A 188 -11.04 -8.64 8.83
CA PRO A 188 -10.31 -8.18 7.65
C PRO A 188 -11.25 -7.94 6.48
N SER A 189 -10.92 -6.99 5.62
CA SER A 189 -11.67 -6.78 4.38
C SER A 189 -11.66 -8.06 3.54
N LYS A 190 -12.83 -8.67 3.38
CA LYS A 190 -13.01 -9.86 2.54
C LYS A 190 -12.49 -9.63 1.12
N PHE A 191 -12.70 -8.42 0.59
CA PHE A 191 -12.22 -8.06 -0.73
C PHE A 191 -10.69 -8.13 -0.81
N LEU A 192 -9.98 -7.45 0.10
CA LEU A 192 -8.51 -7.44 0.12
C LEU A 192 -7.93 -8.82 0.43
N SER A 193 -8.55 -9.56 1.36
CA SER A 193 -8.12 -10.93 1.65
C SER A 193 -8.28 -11.84 0.44
N ASN A 194 -9.43 -11.82 -0.24
CA ASN A 194 -9.63 -12.61 -1.46
C ASN A 194 -8.66 -12.18 -2.57
N LEU A 195 -8.44 -10.88 -2.73
CA LEU A 195 -7.51 -10.32 -3.70
C LEU A 195 -6.09 -10.84 -3.46
N ALA A 196 -5.64 -10.83 -2.21
CA ALA A 196 -4.31 -11.28 -1.85
C ALA A 196 -4.14 -12.80 -2.02
N HIS A 197 -5.17 -13.61 -1.73
CA HIS A 197 -5.17 -15.04 -2.09
C HIS A 197 -5.11 -15.28 -3.61
N ALA A 198 -5.82 -14.46 -4.40
CA ALA A 198 -5.91 -14.63 -5.84
C ALA A 198 -4.67 -14.12 -6.59
N HIS A 199 -3.97 -13.11 -6.06
CA HIS A 199 -2.91 -12.40 -6.77
C HIS A 199 -1.57 -12.49 -6.05
N ALA A 200 -0.59 -13.08 -6.73
CA ALA A 200 0.72 -13.35 -6.17
C ALA A 200 1.53 -12.10 -5.78
N ASN A 201 1.18 -10.97 -6.38
CA ASN A 201 1.81 -9.67 -6.18
C ASN A 201 1.04 -8.76 -5.23
N VAL A 202 0.10 -9.31 -4.46
CA VAL A 202 -0.64 -8.57 -3.42
C VAL A 202 -0.26 -9.12 -2.06
N VAL A 203 0.10 -8.22 -1.14
CA VAL A 203 0.37 -8.48 0.27
C VAL A 203 -0.67 -7.72 1.07
N HIS A 204 -1.55 -8.44 1.77
CA HIS A 204 -2.54 -7.87 2.67
C HIS A 204 -2.21 -8.26 4.11
N VAL A 205 -1.99 -7.24 4.94
CA VAL A 205 -1.79 -7.38 6.38
C VAL A 205 -2.94 -6.68 7.09
N SER A 206 -3.69 -7.44 7.89
CA SER A 206 -4.78 -6.92 8.71
C SER A 206 -4.42 -7.02 10.19
N LEU A 207 -4.61 -5.92 10.92
CA LEU A 207 -4.27 -5.79 12.33
C LEU A 207 -5.48 -5.35 13.16
N ASP A 208 -5.71 -6.02 14.29
CA ASP A 208 -6.89 -5.84 15.16
C ASP A 208 -6.85 -4.62 16.09
N GLU A 209 -5.92 -3.69 15.86
CA GLU A 209 -5.83 -2.38 16.49
C GLU A 209 -5.55 -1.33 15.44
N ASP A 210 -5.86 -0.08 15.78
CA ASP A 210 -5.55 1.03 14.92
C ASP A 210 -4.19 1.64 15.28
N PHE A 211 -3.43 1.99 14.26
CA PHE A 211 -2.09 2.59 14.36
C PHE A 211 -2.09 3.95 13.67
N SER A 212 -1.04 4.73 13.89
CA SER A 212 -0.89 5.97 13.15
C SER A 212 -0.71 5.74 11.65
N ILE A 213 -1.07 6.71 10.80
CA ILE A 213 -0.78 6.64 9.36
C ILE A 213 0.73 6.45 9.12
N GLY A 214 1.58 7.16 9.87
CA GLY A 214 3.03 7.00 9.79
C GLY A 214 3.49 5.58 10.09
N CYS A 215 2.96 4.96 11.15
CA CYS A 215 3.25 3.56 11.49
C CYS A 215 2.79 2.59 10.39
N LYS A 216 1.59 2.79 9.83
CA LYS A 216 1.10 1.97 8.71
C LYS A 216 1.99 2.09 7.47
N ARG A 217 2.44 3.30 7.12
CA ARG A 217 3.38 3.52 6.00
C ARG A 217 4.72 2.84 6.26
N ASN A 218 5.28 2.97 7.46
CA ASN A 218 6.52 2.29 7.85
C ASN A 218 6.40 0.77 7.76
N LEU A 219 5.28 0.21 8.20
CA LEU A 219 5.01 -1.22 8.10
C LEU A 219 4.94 -1.66 6.63
N GLY A 220 4.25 -0.90 5.79
CA GLY A 220 4.22 -1.12 4.35
C GLY A 220 5.60 -1.06 3.70
N ILE A 221 6.44 -0.08 4.06
CA ILE A 221 7.82 0.06 3.56
C ILE A 221 8.70 -1.12 4.01
N TYR A 222 8.55 -1.57 5.24
CA TYR A 222 9.28 -2.73 5.75
C TYR A 222 8.94 -3.99 4.95
N LEU A 223 7.65 -4.20 4.69
CA LEU A 223 7.11 -5.33 3.92
C LEU A 223 7.33 -5.23 2.41
N ALA A 224 7.51 -4.03 1.88
CA ALA A 224 7.83 -3.79 0.49
C ALA A 224 9.09 -4.56 0.08
N SER A 225 9.08 -5.13 -1.12
CA SER A 225 10.20 -5.86 -1.70
C SER A 225 10.76 -5.21 -2.96
N GLY A 226 10.08 -4.18 -3.47
CA GLY A 226 10.55 -3.32 -4.54
C GLY A 226 11.68 -2.38 -4.10
N ASP A 227 12.45 -1.93 -5.09
CA ASP A 227 13.50 -0.92 -4.94
C ASP A 227 12.91 0.47 -4.72
N VAL A 228 11.73 0.71 -5.31
CA VAL A 228 10.97 1.96 -5.23
C VAL A 228 9.64 1.70 -4.54
N VAL A 229 9.28 2.59 -3.62
CA VAL A 229 7.96 2.63 -3.00
C VAL A 229 7.16 3.76 -3.62
N VAL A 230 5.90 3.47 -3.95
CA VAL A 230 4.90 4.43 -4.42
C VAL A 230 3.76 4.43 -3.41
N ASN A 231 3.41 5.59 -2.86
CA ASN A 231 2.25 5.70 -1.99
C ASN A 231 0.98 5.80 -2.84
N PHE A 232 -0.02 4.96 -2.58
CA PHE A 232 -1.39 5.17 -3.03
C PHE A 232 -2.28 5.38 -1.80
N ASP A 233 -3.03 6.47 -1.79
CA ASP A 233 -4.21 6.56 -0.93
C ASP A 233 -5.35 5.75 -1.59
N ASP A 234 -6.17 5.08 -0.79
CA ASP A 234 -7.19 4.15 -1.32
C ASP A 234 -8.38 4.86 -1.98
N ASP A 235 -8.63 6.11 -1.63
CA ASP A 235 -9.70 7.00 -2.11
C ASP A 235 -9.31 7.83 -3.34
N ASP A 236 -8.03 7.88 -3.71
CA ASP A 236 -7.53 8.61 -4.86
C ASP A 236 -7.61 7.81 -6.17
N VAL A 237 -7.53 8.51 -7.30
CA VAL A 237 -7.49 7.88 -8.62
C VAL A 237 -6.12 8.08 -9.24
N TYR A 238 -5.47 6.97 -9.58
CA TYR A 238 -4.17 6.95 -10.24
C TYR A 238 -4.33 6.39 -11.66
N GLY A 239 -4.00 7.21 -12.66
CA GLY A 239 -4.12 6.85 -14.06
C GLY A 239 -3.14 5.75 -14.49
N PRO A 240 -3.40 5.04 -15.61
CA PRO A 240 -2.58 3.89 -16.04
C PRO A 240 -1.07 4.16 -16.19
N SER A 241 -0.67 5.37 -16.54
CA SER A 241 0.74 5.76 -16.67
C SER A 241 1.37 6.35 -15.40
N TYR A 242 0.67 6.40 -14.26
CA TYR A 242 1.15 7.10 -13.06
C TYR A 242 2.51 6.57 -12.57
N ILE A 243 2.63 5.26 -12.32
CA ILE A 243 3.88 4.65 -11.87
C ILE A 243 4.98 4.85 -12.93
N GLU A 244 4.68 4.57 -14.20
CA GLU A 244 5.63 4.72 -15.31
C GLU A 244 6.20 6.14 -15.34
N THR A 245 5.34 7.15 -15.23
CA THR A 245 5.72 8.56 -15.29
C THR A 245 6.56 8.97 -14.09
N MET A 246 6.10 8.65 -12.87
CA MET A 246 6.76 9.09 -11.65
C MET A 246 8.09 8.36 -11.41
N VAL A 247 8.13 7.05 -11.65
CA VAL A 247 9.35 6.25 -11.44
C VAL A 247 10.39 6.57 -12.51
N SER A 248 10.01 6.74 -13.78
CA SER A 248 10.97 7.13 -14.83
C SER A 248 11.57 8.52 -14.60
N GLU A 249 10.78 9.46 -14.06
CA GLU A 249 11.26 10.79 -13.66
C GLU A 249 12.26 10.69 -12.48
N LEU A 250 11.95 9.85 -11.48
CA LEU A 250 12.84 9.58 -10.35
C LEU A 250 14.18 8.96 -10.81
N GLU A 251 14.14 7.98 -11.71
CA GLU A 251 15.32 7.30 -12.26
C GLU A 251 16.17 8.27 -13.10
N SER A 252 15.55 8.96 -14.07
CA SER A 252 16.24 9.85 -15.00
C SER A 252 16.95 11.01 -14.31
N ARG A 253 16.32 11.57 -13.25
CA ARG A 253 16.88 12.67 -12.46
C ARG A 253 17.76 12.21 -11.30
N LYS A 254 17.90 10.89 -11.11
CA LYS A 254 18.65 10.23 -10.02
C LYS A 254 18.24 10.78 -8.65
N LEU A 255 16.94 10.74 -8.37
CA LEU A 255 16.35 11.25 -7.14
C LEU A 255 16.18 10.12 -6.12
N ALA A 256 16.27 10.46 -4.83
CA ALA A 256 15.88 9.56 -3.76
C ALA A 256 14.37 9.60 -3.51
N ALA A 257 13.72 10.73 -3.78
CA ALA A 257 12.27 10.88 -3.71
C ALA A 257 11.75 11.89 -4.73
N LEU A 258 10.49 11.74 -5.11
CA LEU A 258 9.73 12.59 -6.02
C LEU A 258 8.31 12.72 -5.48
N THR A 259 7.74 13.91 -5.57
CA THR A 259 6.34 14.19 -5.24
C THR A 259 5.75 15.15 -6.26
N LEU A 260 4.42 15.18 -6.37
CA LEU A 260 3.75 16.17 -7.20
C LEU A 260 3.82 17.55 -6.54
N SER A 261 4.13 18.59 -7.31
CA SER A 261 4.05 20.00 -6.89
C SER A 261 2.85 20.75 -7.44
N ALA A 262 2.10 20.11 -8.34
CA ALA A 262 0.81 20.57 -8.83
C ALA A 262 0.02 19.34 -9.29
N TRP A 263 -1.29 19.31 -9.06
CA TRP A 263 -2.12 18.14 -9.31
C TRP A 263 -3.59 18.52 -9.53
N TYR A 264 -4.40 17.52 -9.88
CA TYR A 264 -5.83 17.66 -10.06
C TYR A 264 -6.56 17.16 -8.82
N ASP A 265 -7.53 17.93 -8.34
CA ASP A 265 -8.48 17.53 -7.31
C ASP A 265 -9.85 17.26 -7.93
N PHE A 266 -10.60 16.33 -7.34
CA PHE A 266 -12.04 16.20 -7.58
C PHE A 266 -12.82 16.23 -6.26
N ASP A 267 -13.65 17.26 -6.08
CA ASP A 267 -14.53 17.36 -4.93
C ASP A 267 -15.84 16.60 -5.19
N LEU A 268 -16.05 15.48 -4.50
CA LEU A 268 -17.25 14.65 -4.62
C LEU A 268 -18.51 15.36 -4.14
N ARG A 269 -18.40 16.30 -3.19
CA ARG A 269 -19.54 17.06 -2.64
C ARG A 269 -20.01 18.10 -3.64
N LEU A 270 -19.07 18.75 -4.32
CA LEU A 270 -19.35 19.80 -5.30
C LEU A 270 -19.47 19.28 -6.73
N ARG A 271 -19.03 18.04 -6.99
CA ARG A 271 -18.93 17.43 -8.33
C ARG A 271 -18.12 18.31 -9.28
N ARG A 272 -16.95 18.75 -8.82
CA ARG A 272 -16.07 19.69 -9.53
C ARG A 272 -14.63 19.20 -9.53
N CYS A 273 -13.97 19.40 -10.66
CA CYS A 273 -12.53 19.22 -10.78
C CYS A 273 -11.84 20.58 -10.73
N GLY A 274 -10.70 20.64 -10.05
CA GLY A 274 -9.83 21.80 -10.06
C GLY A 274 -8.37 21.39 -10.14
N TYR A 275 -7.54 22.36 -10.52
CA TYR A 275 -6.10 22.23 -10.57
C TYR A 275 -5.49 22.99 -9.40
N VAL A 276 -4.63 22.31 -8.65
CA VAL A 276 -3.99 22.77 -7.44
C VAL A 276 -2.53 23.05 -7.76
N GLU A 277 -2.09 24.25 -7.41
CA GLU A 277 -0.76 24.72 -7.76
C GLU A 277 -0.17 25.57 -6.62
N PRO A 278 0.29 24.94 -5.52
CA PRO A 278 0.68 25.68 -4.31
C PRO A 278 1.73 26.78 -4.53
N GLU A 279 2.59 26.66 -5.54
CA GLU A 279 3.59 27.67 -5.89
C GLU A 279 2.98 29.05 -6.23
N VAL A 280 1.74 29.09 -6.72
CA VAL A 280 1.04 30.35 -7.08
C VAL A 280 0.24 30.95 -5.93
N MET A 281 0.25 30.32 -4.75
CA MET A 281 -0.43 30.82 -3.55
C MET A 281 0.00 32.26 -3.24
N HIS A 282 -0.96 33.17 -3.10
CA HIS A 282 -0.75 34.57 -2.79
C HIS A 282 -0.85 34.82 -1.28
N GLU A 283 -0.31 35.94 -0.79
CA GLU A 283 -0.42 36.35 0.63
C GLU A 283 -1.87 36.45 1.14
N LEU A 284 -2.81 36.68 0.23
CA LEU A 284 -4.23 36.76 0.56
C LEU A 284 -4.82 35.38 0.87
N ASP A 285 -4.22 34.32 0.35
CA ASP A 285 -4.61 32.93 0.61
C ASP A 285 -4.20 32.50 2.04
N LEU A 286 -3.21 33.20 2.63
CA LEU A 286 -2.77 33.02 4.01
C LEU A 286 -3.63 33.80 5.02
N CYS A 287 -4.40 34.78 4.53
CA CYS A 287 -5.15 35.71 5.37
C CYS A 287 -6.56 35.15 5.67
N ARG A 288 -6.83 34.82 6.93
CA ARG A 288 -8.19 34.41 7.40
C ARG A 288 -9.28 35.45 7.11
N ASN A 289 -8.90 36.72 6.97
CA ASN A 289 -9.80 37.81 6.63
C ASN A 289 -9.13 38.77 5.62
N PRO A 290 -9.46 38.70 4.32
CA PRO A 290 -8.85 39.52 3.28
C PRO A 290 -8.99 41.03 3.53
N SER A 291 -10.04 41.46 4.22
CA SER A 291 -10.28 42.88 4.54
C SER A 291 -9.40 43.42 5.67
N LYS A 292 -8.57 42.58 6.29
CA LYS A 292 -7.57 42.95 7.29
C LYS A 292 -6.14 42.58 6.87
N ALA A 293 -5.92 42.19 5.61
CA ALA A 293 -4.59 41.87 5.10
C ALA A 293 -3.71 43.14 5.14
N PRO A 294 -2.51 43.10 5.72
CA PRO A 294 -1.59 44.24 5.68
C PRO A 294 -1.29 44.64 4.23
N LEU A 295 -1.33 45.94 3.93
CA LEU A 295 -1.03 46.48 2.58
C LEU A 295 0.46 46.32 2.18
N SER A 296 1.31 45.81 3.06
CA SER A 296 2.71 45.51 2.78
C SER A 296 3.09 44.14 3.35
N ALA A 297 3.65 43.29 2.50
CA ALA A 297 4.20 42.00 2.88
C ALA A 297 5.42 42.19 3.79
N SER A 298 5.22 42.06 5.11
CA SER A 298 6.33 42.00 6.06
C SER A 298 7.21 40.77 5.77
N ALA A 299 8.47 40.79 6.19
CA ALA A 299 9.35 39.60 6.09
C ALA A 299 8.72 38.36 6.74
N GLU A 300 7.92 38.57 7.80
CA GLU A 300 7.14 37.54 8.47
C GLU A 300 6.05 36.93 7.56
N LEU A 301 5.33 37.75 6.77
CA LEU A 301 4.35 37.26 5.80
C LEU A 301 5.00 36.45 4.67
N TRP A 302 6.18 36.88 4.21
CA TRP A 302 6.95 36.13 3.22
C TRP A 302 7.46 34.79 3.76
N ALA A 303 7.93 34.75 5.01
CA ALA A 303 8.35 33.52 5.66
C ALA A 303 7.17 32.55 5.88
N LEU A 304 6.02 33.08 6.31
CA LEU A 304 4.78 32.30 6.44
C LEU A 304 4.31 31.75 5.08
N ARG A 305 4.41 32.54 4.01
CA ARG A 305 4.11 32.09 2.65
C ARG A 305 5.06 30.97 2.24
N ALA A 306 6.35 31.15 2.42
CA ALA A 306 7.35 30.15 2.06
C ALA A 306 7.11 28.82 2.79
N ASP A 307 6.83 28.85 4.09
CA ASP A 307 6.52 27.64 4.87
C ASP A 307 5.18 27.01 4.47
N ALA A 308 4.16 27.81 4.15
CA ALA A 308 2.86 27.32 3.68
C ALA A 308 2.97 26.64 2.31
N VAL A 309 3.71 27.25 1.37
CA VAL A 309 4.00 26.67 0.05
C VAL A 309 4.82 25.40 0.21
N ASP A 310 5.89 25.41 1.02
CA ASP A 310 6.69 24.21 1.29
C ASP A 310 5.81 23.09 1.89
N SER A 311 4.93 23.44 2.84
CA SER A 311 4.02 22.48 3.43
C SER A 311 2.99 21.93 2.45
N ALA A 312 2.47 22.76 1.56
CA ALA A 312 1.51 22.33 0.56
C ALA A 312 2.16 21.54 -0.59
N VAL A 313 3.41 21.83 -0.95
CA VAL A 313 4.14 21.07 -1.98
C VAL A 313 4.62 19.73 -1.46
N TYR A 314 5.10 19.68 -0.21
CA TYR A 314 5.71 18.49 0.36
C TYR A 314 4.83 17.80 1.39
N GLY A 315 3.58 18.21 1.64
CA GLY A 315 2.71 17.65 2.69
C GLY A 315 1.48 16.92 2.18
N TYR A 316 1.53 16.41 0.95
CA TYR A 316 0.50 15.53 0.39
C TYR A 316 1.10 14.17 0.05
N GLY A 317 1.15 13.29 1.05
CA GLY A 317 1.77 11.97 0.97
C GLY A 317 1.17 11.01 -0.08
N PHE A 318 0.02 11.33 -0.67
CA PHE A 318 -0.64 10.51 -1.70
C PHE A 318 0.17 10.41 -3.00
N SER A 319 1.09 11.34 -3.26
CA SER A 319 1.83 11.39 -4.53
C SER A 319 3.31 10.97 -4.42
N TYR A 320 3.71 10.47 -3.25
CA TYR A 320 5.11 10.18 -2.98
C TYR A 320 5.62 8.96 -3.73
N VAL A 321 6.77 9.11 -4.37
CA VAL A 321 7.58 8.02 -4.96
C VAL A 321 9.00 8.15 -4.43
N TYR A 322 9.56 7.09 -3.84
CA TYR A 322 10.88 7.17 -3.21
C TYR A 322 11.61 5.83 -3.18
N LEU A 323 12.94 5.91 -3.10
CA LEU A 323 13.79 4.73 -2.92
C LEU A 323 13.51 4.10 -1.56
N ARG A 324 13.20 2.81 -1.57
CA ARG A 324 12.94 2.04 -0.35
C ARG A 324 14.13 2.11 0.61
N ALA A 325 15.35 2.07 0.08
CA ALA A 325 16.58 2.11 0.86
C ALA A 325 16.74 3.42 1.67
N ALA A 326 16.27 4.55 1.13
CA ALA A 326 16.27 5.83 1.84
C ALA A 326 15.20 5.83 2.94
N ALA A 327 13.99 5.38 2.63
CA ALA A 327 12.88 5.34 3.60
C ALA A 327 13.13 4.38 4.77
N LEU A 328 13.86 3.28 4.57
CA LEU A 328 14.27 2.38 5.66
C LEU A 328 15.21 3.05 6.69
N GLN A 329 15.94 4.08 6.28
CA GLN A 329 16.83 4.84 7.17
C GLN A 329 16.11 6.04 7.82
N HIS A 330 15.04 6.52 7.19
CA HIS A 330 14.29 7.71 7.60
C HIS A 330 12.79 7.38 7.71
N PRO A 331 12.36 6.66 8.77
CA PRO A 331 10.96 6.27 8.94
C PRO A 331 10.04 7.49 9.12
N PHE A 332 8.78 7.34 8.72
CA PHE A 332 7.71 8.30 9.02
C PHE A 332 7.54 8.44 10.54
N PRO A 333 7.28 9.65 11.06
CA PRO A 333 6.98 9.84 12.48
C PRO A 333 5.62 9.21 12.83
N ASP A 334 5.47 8.80 14.09
CA ASP A 334 4.30 8.09 14.60
C ASP A 334 3.09 9.01 14.83
N ARG A 335 2.48 9.51 13.76
CA ARG A 335 1.31 10.40 13.83
C ARG A 335 0.40 10.26 12.61
N ASN A 336 -0.82 10.76 12.76
CA ASN A 336 -1.87 10.72 11.73
C ASN A 336 -1.92 11.97 10.85
N MET A 337 -1.23 13.04 11.23
CA MET A 337 -1.26 14.30 10.50
C MET A 337 0.14 14.86 10.41
N CYS A 338 0.49 15.36 9.22
CA CYS A 338 1.81 15.91 8.90
C CYS A 338 2.95 14.89 9.05
N GLU A 339 2.68 13.59 9.11
CA GLU A 339 3.73 12.56 9.07
C GLU A 339 4.48 12.58 7.74
N ASP A 340 3.78 12.88 6.65
CA ASP A 340 4.29 12.99 5.30
C ASP A 340 5.29 14.14 5.12
N ILE A 341 4.90 15.37 5.45
CA ILE A 341 5.78 16.54 5.35
C ILE A 341 7.04 16.38 6.19
N ALA A 342 6.94 15.79 7.38
CA ALA A 342 8.13 15.54 8.21
C ALA A 342 9.05 14.50 7.57
N PHE A 343 8.50 13.41 7.04
CA PHE A 343 9.27 12.43 6.29
C PHE A 343 9.97 13.06 5.07
N MET A 344 9.25 13.85 4.28
CA MET A 344 9.79 14.44 3.06
C MET A 344 10.83 15.55 3.35
N ARG A 345 10.63 16.33 4.43
CA ARG A 345 11.63 17.31 4.91
C ARG A 345 12.90 16.62 5.41
N GLU A 346 12.76 15.52 6.15
CA GLU A 346 13.91 14.73 6.61
C GLU A 346 14.69 14.18 5.42
N LEU A 347 14.02 13.56 4.44
CA LEU A 347 14.68 13.07 3.23
C LEU A 347 15.36 14.20 2.46
N ARG A 348 14.69 15.34 2.25
CA ARG A 348 15.28 16.52 1.58
C ARG A 348 16.55 17.04 2.25
N SER A 349 16.65 16.90 3.57
CA SER A 349 17.83 17.37 4.30
C SER A 349 19.07 16.51 4.07
N ARG A 350 18.91 15.29 3.52
CA ARG A 350 19.97 14.29 3.36
C ARG A 350 20.16 13.81 1.92
N GLU A 351 19.09 13.86 1.14
CA GLU A 351 18.97 13.21 -0.15
C GLU A 351 18.42 14.18 -1.21
N LYS A 352 18.64 13.83 -2.48
CA LYS A 352 18.12 14.61 -3.61
C LYS A 352 16.63 14.30 -3.83
N VAL A 353 15.76 15.24 -3.49
CA VAL A 353 14.31 15.13 -3.70
C VAL A 353 13.87 16.06 -4.83
N GLY A 354 13.02 15.55 -5.72
CA GLY A 354 12.46 16.31 -6.83
C GLY A 354 10.99 16.61 -6.67
N LEU A 355 10.54 17.55 -7.50
CA LEU A 355 9.15 17.88 -7.74
C LEU A 355 8.79 17.60 -9.19
N LYS A 356 7.56 17.17 -9.42
CA LYS A 356 6.95 17.08 -10.76
C LYS A 356 5.60 17.77 -10.75
N ARG A 357 5.32 18.57 -11.77
CA ARG A 357 3.98 19.11 -12.00
C ARG A 357 3.18 18.10 -12.79
N ASP A 358 1.99 17.73 -12.32
CA ASP A 358 1.08 16.91 -13.11
C ASP A 358 0.39 17.81 -14.14
N THR A 359 0.73 17.64 -15.42
CA THR A 359 0.11 18.38 -16.53
C THR A 359 -0.74 17.47 -17.41
N GLU A 360 -0.73 16.17 -17.13
CA GLU A 360 -1.36 15.12 -17.91
C GLU A 360 -2.58 14.55 -17.17
N GLY A 361 -2.76 14.90 -15.89
CA GLY A 361 -3.77 14.33 -15.01
C GLY A 361 -3.52 12.86 -14.75
N ILE A 362 -2.27 12.50 -14.42
CA ILE A 362 -1.89 11.14 -14.03
C ILE A 362 -2.42 10.77 -12.63
N CYS A 363 -2.79 11.75 -11.81
CA CYS A 363 -3.43 11.54 -10.52
C CYS A 363 -4.59 12.53 -10.33
N LEU A 364 -5.66 12.06 -9.70
CA LEU A 364 -6.79 12.86 -9.26
C LEU A 364 -7.03 12.60 -7.79
N HIS A 365 -6.67 13.59 -6.97
CA HIS A 365 -6.87 13.56 -5.53
C HIS A 365 -8.34 13.79 -5.19
N ILE A 366 -8.96 12.91 -4.41
CA ILE A 366 -10.40 12.90 -4.20
C ILE A 366 -10.75 13.59 -2.88
N MET A 367 -11.41 14.74 -3.00
CA MET A 367 -11.91 15.51 -1.86
C MET A 367 -13.33 15.07 -1.48
N HIS A 368 -13.48 14.65 -0.23
CA HIS A 368 -14.72 14.21 0.41
C HIS A 368 -14.83 14.72 1.86
N GLY A 369 -15.92 14.39 2.57
CA GLY A 369 -16.14 14.88 3.93
C GLY A 369 -15.25 14.26 5.02
N GLY A 370 -14.28 13.42 4.64
CA GLY A 370 -13.50 12.59 5.55
C GLY A 370 -11.98 12.66 5.33
N ASN A 371 -11.50 13.56 4.46
CA ASN A 371 -10.07 13.78 4.26
C ASN A 371 -9.44 14.36 5.52
N THR A 372 -8.17 14.02 5.74
CA THR A 372 -7.40 14.54 6.88
C THR A 372 -6.83 15.93 6.60
N ALA A 373 -6.69 16.30 5.33
CA ALA A 373 -6.30 17.62 4.87
C ALA A 373 -7.28 18.13 3.79
N ASP A 374 -7.51 19.43 3.77
CA ASP A 374 -8.19 20.14 2.66
C ASP A 374 -7.16 20.59 1.63
N SER A 375 -7.58 20.79 0.38
CA SER A 375 -6.74 21.31 -0.71
C SER A 375 -7.34 22.55 -1.35
N MET A 376 -6.48 23.45 -1.84
CA MET A 376 -6.85 24.75 -2.39
C MET A 376 -6.91 24.70 -3.92
N LEU A 377 -8.10 24.87 -4.47
CA LEU A 377 -8.29 24.94 -5.92
C LEU A 377 -7.83 26.30 -6.45
N HIS A 378 -6.83 26.30 -7.32
CA HIS A 378 -6.29 27.52 -7.93
C HIS A 378 -6.95 27.82 -9.29
N ARG A 379 -7.34 26.77 -10.02
CA ARG A 379 -8.03 26.87 -11.31
C ARG A 379 -9.14 25.82 -11.41
N VAL A 380 -10.28 26.17 -11.99
CA VAL A 380 -11.33 25.19 -12.30
C VAL A 380 -10.96 24.43 -13.58
N VAL A 381 -11.14 23.11 -13.55
CA VAL A 381 -10.88 22.22 -14.69
C VAL A 381 -12.21 21.87 -15.34
N GLN A 382 -12.36 22.28 -16.59
CA GLN A 382 -13.60 22.09 -17.36
C GLN A 382 -13.75 20.62 -17.79
N ALA A 383 -14.99 20.22 -18.10
CA ALA A 383 -15.30 18.84 -18.46
C ALA A 383 -14.53 18.33 -19.70
N ASP A 384 -14.23 19.20 -20.66
CA ASP A 384 -13.47 18.85 -21.87
C ASP A 384 -11.98 18.62 -21.59
N GLU A 385 -11.39 19.36 -20.64
CA GLU A 385 -10.05 19.12 -20.13
C GLU A 385 -10.02 17.84 -19.28
N LEU A 386 -10.98 17.68 -18.35
CA LEU A 386 -11.11 16.49 -17.50
C LEU A 386 -11.19 15.21 -18.34
N ALA A 387 -11.93 15.23 -19.45
CA ALA A 387 -12.07 14.08 -20.35
C ALA A 387 -10.77 13.70 -21.09
N LYS A 388 -9.77 14.58 -21.13
CA LYS A 388 -8.46 14.35 -21.76
C LYS A 388 -7.38 13.92 -20.77
N LEU A 389 -7.64 14.03 -19.47
CA LEU A 389 -6.70 13.63 -18.44
C LEU A 389 -6.46 12.13 -18.44
N GLU A 390 -5.29 11.71 -17.96
CA GLU A 390 -4.94 10.30 -17.97
C GLU A 390 -5.84 9.45 -17.08
N VAL A 391 -6.25 9.97 -15.93
CA VAL A 391 -7.25 9.34 -15.06
C VAL A 391 -8.58 9.07 -15.77
N ALA A 392 -8.93 9.81 -16.82
CA ALA A 392 -10.17 9.61 -17.56
C ALA A 392 -10.18 8.29 -18.36
N LYS A 393 -9.02 7.67 -18.62
CA LYS A 393 -8.96 6.32 -19.19
C LYS A 393 -9.60 5.25 -18.29
N LEU A 394 -9.77 5.56 -17.00
CA LEU A 394 -10.45 4.69 -16.03
C LEU A 394 -11.95 4.99 -15.90
N ARG A 395 -12.51 5.94 -16.68
CA ARG A 395 -13.90 6.41 -16.53
C ARG A 395 -14.94 5.28 -16.59
N SER A 396 -14.76 4.28 -17.45
CA SER A 396 -15.69 3.15 -17.52
C SER A 396 -15.72 2.29 -16.26
N GLN A 397 -14.68 2.38 -15.42
CA GLN A 397 -14.59 1.71 -14.12
C GLN A 397 -14.93 2.65 -12.95
N LEU A 398 -14.95 3.98 -13.18
CA LEU A 398 -15.13 5.02 -12.17
C LEU A 398 -16.35 5.90 -12.52
N THR A 399 -17.53 5.42 -12.14
CA THR A 399 -18.84 6.04 -12.47
C THR A 399 -19.03 7.46 -11.90
N PHE A 400 -18.25 7.87 -10.90
CA PHE A 400 -18.37 9.20 -10.33
C PHE A 400 -17.78 10.32 -11.21
N LEU A 401 -16.94 9.99 -12.20
CA LEU A 401 -16.32 10.98 -13.11
C LEU A 401 -17.29 11.55 -14.16
N GLU A 402 -18.53 11.03 -14.25
CA GLU A 402 -19.45 11.35 -15.35
C GLU A 402 -20.28 12.62 -15.18
N VAL A 403 -20.18 13.33 -14.04
CA VAL A 403 -21.06 14.47 -13.74
C VAL A 403 -20.26 15.73 -13.46
N GLN A 404 -20.30 16.69 -14.38
CA GLN A 404 -20.11 18.11 -14.10
C GLN A 404 -21.41 18.84 -14.47
N PRO A 405 -22.10 19.54 -13.55
CA PRO A 405 -23.19 20.43 -13.92
C PRO A 405 -22.68 21.59 -14.78
N ASP A 406 -23.50 22.14 -15.67
CA ASP A 406 -23.17 23.33 -16.49
C ASP A 406 -22.69 24.48 -15.60
N LEU A 407 -21.40 24.82 -15.72
CA LEU A 407 -20.70 25.77 -14.87
C LEU A 407 -20.84 27.22 -15.34
N SER A 408 -21.51 27.48 -16.48
CA SER A 408 -21.65 28.84 -17.04
C SER A 408 -22.36 29.83 -16.13
N GLN A 409 -23.15 29.34 -15.15
CA GLN A 409 -23.92 30.18 -14.21
C GLN A 409 -23.40 30.14 -12.76
N ALA A 410 -22.38 29.33 -12.46
CA ALA A 410 -21.86 29.26 -11.10
C ALA A 410 -20.94 30.45 -10.84
N LYS A 411 -21.39 31.43 -10.04
CA LYS A 411 -20.51 32.47 -9.48
C LYS A 411 -19.23 31.80 -8.98
N GLU A 412 -18.07 32.33 -9.37
CA GLU A 412 -16.77 32.03 -8.75
C GLU A 412 -16.87 32.30 -7.25
N LYS A 413 -17.34 31.31 -6.48
CA LYS A 413 -17.03 31.26 -5.07
C LYS A 413 -15.57 30.83 -5.04
N ARG A 414 -14.67 31.80 -4.90
CA ARG A 414 -13.33 31.57 -4.34
C ARG A 414 -13.55 30.75 -3.08
N GLY A 415 -13.34 29.44 -3.18
CA GLY A 415 -13.54 28.56 -2.06
C GLY A 415 -12.55 28.97 -0.98
N ARG A 416 -13.03 29.26 0.22
CA ARG A 416 -12.14 29.35 1.39
C ARG A 416 -11.78 27.92 1.75
N PHE A 417 -10.80 27.36 1.06
CA PHE A 417 -10.20 26.08 1.37
C PHE A 417 -8.92 26.36 2.16
N PHE A 418 -8.99 26.15 3.47
CA PHE A 418 -7.85 26.32 4.35
C PHE A 418 -7.07 25.01 4.38
N VAL A 419 -5.80 25.01 3.93
CA VAL A 419 -4.85 24.11 4.57
C VAL A 419 -4.78 24.59 6.02
N ARG A 420 -5.32 23.80 6.96
CA ARG A 420 -5.05 24.01 8.38
C ARG A 420 -3.60 23.59 8.63
N ALA A 421 -2.65 24.28 7.99
CA ALA A 421 -1.25 24.27 8.38
C ALA A 421 -1.28 24.60 9.86
N GLY A 422 -0.85 23.63 10.67
CA GLY A 422 -0.93 23.67 12.12
C GLY A 422 -0.58 25.05 12.59
N THR A 423 -1.54 25.74 13.21
CA THR A 423 -1.30 27.09 13.72
C THR A 423 -0.05 27.03 14.60
N SER A 424 0.70 28.12 14.67
CA SER A 424 1.81 28.25 15.60
C SER A 424 1.38 27.96 17.05
N ALA A 425 0.08 28.00 17.36
CA ALA A 425 -0.51 27.54 18.61
C ALA A 425 -0.50 26.01 18.79
N MET A 426 -0.73 25.23 17.74
CA MET A 426 -0.63 23.76 17.76
C MET A 426 0.83 23.29 17.81
N MET A 427 1.74 23.96 17.08
CA MET A 427 3.18 23.72 17.25
C MET A 427 3.67 24.14 18.64
N ARG A 428 3.21 25.27 19.20
CA ARG A 428 3.52 25.65 20.58
C ARG A 428 2.91 24.70 21.61
N ALA A 429 1.70 24.19 21.37
CA ALA A 429 1.07 23.20 22.25
C ALA A 429 1.77 21.83 22.17
N PHE A 430 2.23 21.43 20.98
CA PHE A 430 2.99 20.20 20.77
C PHE A 430 4.41 20.31 21.33
N GLN A 431 5.08 21.44 21.10
CA GLN A 431 6.37 21.76 21.70
C GLN A 431 6.25 21.85 23.22
N ALA A 432 5.21 22.48 23.77
CA ALA A 432 4.97 22.54 25.21
C ALA A 432 4.62 21.17 25.80
N ALA A 433 3.84 20.34 25.11
CA ALA A 433 3.52 18.97 25.55
C ALA A 433 4.78 18.08 25.55
N ILE A 434 5.60 18.15 24.50
CA ILE A 434 6.88 17.43 24.44
C ILE A 434 7.85 17.97 25.48
N GLU A 435 7.94 19.29 25.66
CA GLU A 435 8.80 19.88 26.68
C GLU A 435 8.33 19.55 28.10
N ASP A 436 7.03 19.47 28.35
CA ASP A 436 6.50 19.04 29.65
C ASP A 436 6.69 17.54 29.88
N GLU A 437 6.54 16.70 28.86
CA GLU A 437 6.84 15.25 28.94
C GLU A 437 8.34 15.00 29.13
N VAL A 438 9.21 15.72 28.42
CA VAL A 438 10.66 15.62 28.57
C VAL A 438 11.12 16.18 29.91
N ARG A 439 10.56 17.31 30.38
CA ARG A 439 10.86 17.85 31.72
C ARG A 439 10.30 16.95 32.81
N PHE A 440 9.15 16.31 32.59
CA PHE A 440 8.59 15.32 33.52
C PHE A 440 9.49 14.09 33.60
N ALA A 441 9.88 13.51 32.46
CA ALA A 441 10.82 12.39 32.40
C ALA A 441 12.17 12.75 33.05
N ALA A 442 12.71 13.95 32.78
CA ALA A 442 13.94 14.43 33.39
C ALA A 442 13.81 14.61 34.91
N ARG A 443 12.70 15.16 35.42
CA ARG A 443 12.44 15.29 36.87
C ARG A 443 12.25 13.94 37.57
N CYS A 444 11.66 12.96 36.89
CA CYS A 444 11.53 11.59 37.42
C CYS A 444 12.90 10.92 37.54
N VAL A 445 13.76 11.07 36.52
CA VAL A 445 15.14 10.57 36.54
C VAL A 445 15.96 11.25 37.65
N ASP A 446 15.87 12.57 37.80
CA ASP A 446 16.60 13.33 38.84
C ASP A 446 16.16 12.98 40.27
N LYS A 447 14.92 12.54 40.45
CA LYS A 447 14.38 12.08 41.74
C LYS A 447 14.60 10.58 41.99
N GLY A 448 15.32 9.90 41.09
CA GLY A 448 15.59 8.47 41.18
C GLY A 448 14.35 7.59 40.97
N ILE A 449 13.26 8.13 40.43
CA ILE A 449 12.03 7.41 40.13
C ILE A 449 12.22 6.67 38.81
N SER A 450 12.19 5.34 38.86
CA SER A 450 12.30 4.53 37.65
C SER A 450 10.99 4.56 36.87
N LEU A 451 11.06 4.49 35.53
CA LEU A 451 9.86 4.46 34.66
C LEU A 451 8.88 3.32 35.00
N ARG A 452 9.30 2.29 35.74
CA ARG A 452 8.42 1.22 36.26
C ARG A 452 7.51 1.66 37.39
N GLU A 453 7.93 2.62 38.23
CA GLU A 453 7.17 3.06 39.39
C GLU A 453 6.00 3.99 39.01
N LEU A 454 6.06 4.60 37.81
CA LEU A 454 4.98 5.43 37.24
C LEU A 454 3.79 4.60 36.70
N ASP A 455 4.02 3.33 36.37
CA ASP A 455 3.00 2.43 35.80
C ASP A 455 2.07 1.86 36.89
N GLU A 456 2.53 1.81 38.15
CA GLU A 456 1.80 1.20 39.26
C GLU A 456 0.83 2.16 39.98
N SER A 457 0.92 3.48 39.77
CA SER A 457 0.02 4.44 40.43
C SER A 457 -1.31 4.68 39.69
N GLY A 458 -1.56 3.95 38.59
CA GLY A 458 -2.87 3.76 37.97
C GLY A 458 -3.84 4.95 38.10
N SER A 459 -3.56 6.07 37.44
CA SER A 459 -4.55 7.15 37.21
C SER A 459 -4.02 8.14 36.17
N ILE A 460 -4.92 8.50 35.26
CA ILE A 460 -4.92 9.62 34.30
C ILE A 460 -4.46 9.27 32.87
N TRP A 461 -5.44 8.89 32.05
CA TRP A 461 -5.82 9.72 30.89
C TRP A 461 -7.06 10.53 31.27
#